data_AF-K0KJ38-F1
#
_entry.id   AF-K0KJ38-F1
#
_cell.length_a   1.000
_cell.length_b   1.000
_cell.length_c   1.000
_cell.angle_alpha   90.00
_cell.angle_beta   90.00
_cell.angle_gamma   90.00
#
_symmetry.space_group_name_H-M   'P 1'
#
loop_
_entity.id
_entity.type
_entity.pdbx_description
1 polymer ?
#
loop_
_entity_poly.entity_id
_entity_poly.type
_entity_poly.pdbx_seq_one_letter_code
_entity_poly.pdbx_strand_id
1 'polypeptide(L)'
;MYSTLPHELQLNILSQSSDLQQVSHIDQHHYNLTQYIIQSKLQHYLTKTPLLLSLFSPNNKESNIKNFYNISYDVHSNYTSFQINNLNHKENLFHKDINTKPSVSLNQKNHLDLVLNEDQTTTKLSLNLIIGSQSFDTGFKLNKFKPHASQVKDGLKLSYSLQEGELEPAKGGYDYELNYNYSLNFQEIKIDNFELLRVLENDGGMILRY
;
A
#
# COMPACT_ATOMS: atom_id res chain seq x y z
N MET A 1 23.58 33.74 -7.48
CA MET A 1 23.35 34.31 -6.13
C MET A 1 22.90 33.26 -5.12
N TYR A 2 22.06 32.29 -5.50
CA TYR A 2 21.68 31.21 -4.57
C TYR A 2 22.85 30.27 -4.22
N SER A 3 23.63 29.84 -5.21
CA SER A 3 24.80 28.97 -5.05
C SER A 3 25.95 29.55 -4.22
N THR A 4 25.95 30.86 -3.95
CA THR A 4 26.95 31.55 -3.13
C THR A 4 26.55 31.67 -1.67
N LEU A 5 25.32 31.26 -1.31
CA LEU A 5 24.86 31.25 0.08
C LEU A 5 25.48 30.08 0.87
N PRO A 6 25.68 30.22 2.19
CA PRO A 6 25.99 29.09 3.07
C PRO A 6 24.98 27.94 2.95
N HIS A 7 25.45 26.70 3.08
CA HIS A 7 24.65 25.48 2.91
C HIS A 7 23.40 25.45 3.81
N GLU A 8 23.53 25.92 5.05
CA GLU A 8 22.43 25.99 6.02
C GLU A 8 21.31 26.95 5.57
N LEU A 9 21.69 28.10 4.99
CA LEU A 9 20.74 29.06 4.45
C LEU A 9 20.07 28.53 3.18
N GLN A 10 20.81 27.82 2.34
CA GLN A 10 20.25 27.11 1.19
C GLN A 10 19.17 26.09 1.64
N LEU A 11 19.51 25.24 2.61
CA LEU A 11 18.57 24.28 3.18
C LEU A 11 17.33 24.95 3.77
N ASN A 12 17.50 26.02 4.54
CA ASN A 12 16.39 26.73 5.16
C ASN A 12 15.44 27.35 4.12
N ILE A 13 15.99 28.02 3.10
CA ILE A 13 15.19 28.61 2.01
C ILE A 13 14.42 27.52 1.25
N LEU A 14 15.09 26.41 0.89
CA LEU A 14 14.43 25.32 0.16
C LEU A 14 13.39 24.60 1.00
N SER A 15 13.62 24.45 2.30
CA SER A 15 12.67 23.76 3.19
C SER A 15 11.31 24.44 3.27
N GLN A 16 11.27 25.75 2.97
CA GLN A 16 10.06 26.58 2.92
C GLN A 16 9.40 26.61 1.53
N SER A 17 10.03 26.03 0.52
CA SER A 17 9.48 25.96 -0.83
C SER A 17 8.38 24.89 -0.93
N SER A 18 7.29 25.23 -1.61
CA SER A 18 6.21 24.29 -1.94
C SER A 18 6.54 23.38 -3.12
N ASP A 19 7.45 23.79 -4.02
CA ASP A 19 7.73 23.12 -5.29
C ASP A 19 9.13 22.49 -5.32
N LEU A 20 9.45 21.71 -4.29
CA LEU A 20 10.71 20.98 -4.18
C LEU A 20 11.01 20.11 -5.41
N GLN A 21 9.98 19.55 -6.06
CA GLN A 21 10.14 18.73 -7.26
C GLN A 21 10.76 19.51 -8.42
N GLN A 22 10.30 20.74 -8.68
CA GLN A 22 10.86 21.56 -9.76
C GLN A 22 12.33 21.91 -9.49
N VAL A 23 12.65 22.23 -8.24
CA VAL A 23 14.02 22.55 -7.83
C VAL A 23 14.95 21.35 -7.98
N SER A 24 14.45 20.14 -7.77
CA SER A 24 15.25 18.91 -7.91
C SER A 24 15.78 18.66 -9.33
N HIS A 25 15.24 19.35 -10.34
CA HIS A 25 15.64 19.20 -11.75
C HIS A 25 16.67 20.23 -12.22
N ILE A 26 17.07 21.19 -11.38
CA ILE A 26 17.98 22.28 -11.78
C ILE A 26 19.41 21.75 -12.00
N ASP A 27 19.98 21.09 -11.00
CA ASP A 27 21.30 20.47 -11.06
C ASP A 27 21.44 19.39 -9.96
N GLN A 28 22.58 18.69 -9.94
CA GLN A 28 22.85 17.64 -8.97
C GLN A 28 22.90 18.15 -7.51
N HIS A 29 23.37 19.39 -7.30
CA HIS A 29 23.48 19.97 -5.96
C HIS A 29 22.09 20.24 -5.38
N HIS A 30 21.21 20.87 -6.15
CA HIS A 30 19.82 21.10 -5.79
C HIS A 30 19.04 19.78 -5.65
N TYR A 31 19.30 18.81 -6.51
CA TYR A 31 18.74 17.46 -6.34
C TYR A 31 19.09 16.87 -4.97
N ASN A 32 20.37 16.86 -4.60
CA ASN A 32 20.83 16.32 -3.32
C ASN A 32 20.23 17.08 -2.12
N LEU A 33 20.19 18.42 -2.18
CA LEU A 33 19.57 19.26 -1.15
C LEU A 33 18.08 18.93 -0.99
N THR A 34 17.36 18.84 -2.10
CA THR A 34 15.94 18.51 -2.10
C THR A 34 15.70 17.12 -1.52
N GLN A 35 16.48 16.10 -1.90
CA GLN A 35 16.32 14.76 -1.33
C GLN A 35 16.57 14.75 0.18
N TYR A 36 17.59 15.47 0.65
CA TYR A 36 17.86 15.60 2.09
C TYR A 36 16.69 16.24 2.85
N ILE A 37 16.12 17.33 2.30
CA ILE A 37 14.98 18.03 2.91
C ILE A 37 13.76 17.10 2.96
N ILE A 38 13.44 16.42 1.87
CA ILE A 38 12.30 15.51 1.79
C ILE A 38 12.45 14.36 2.78
N GLN A 39 13.62 13.72 2.80
CA GLN A 39 13.91 12.63 3.74
C GLN A 39 13.74 13.10 5.20
N SER A 40 14.26 14.29 5.52
CA SER A 40 14.15 14.87 6.87
C SER A 40 12.70 15.15 7.26
N LYS A 41 11.91 15.72 6.34
CA LYS A 41 10.48 16.00 6.54
C LYS A 41 9.67 14.71 6.70
N LEU A 42 9.86 13.73 5.81
CA LEU A 42 9.20 12.44 5.89
C LEU A 42 9.52 11.73 7.21
N GLN A 43 10.79 11.69 7.60
CA GLN A 43 11.18 11.09 8.87
C GLN A 43 10.51 11.78 10.06
N HIS A 44 10.37 13.11 10.01
CA HIS A 44 9.63 13.86 11.04
C HIS A 44 8.14 13.50 11.12
N TYR A 45 7.44 13.39 9.98
CA TYR A 45 6.02 13.03 9.95
C TYR A 45 5.77 11.59 10.39
N LEU A 46 6.56 10.65 9.84
CA LEU A 46 6.38 9.22 10.05
C LEU A 46 6.76 8.77 11.48
N THR A 47 7.69 9.47 12.15
CA THR A 47 8.05 9.14 13.55
C THR A 47 7.04 9.64 14.58
N LYS A 48 6.25 10.68 14.25
CA LYS A 48 5.28 11.29 15.17
C LYS A 48 3.93 10.61 15.19
N THR A 49 3.60 9.82 14.16
CA THR A 49 2.25 9.31 13.95
C THR A 49 2.25 7.82 13.71
N PRO A 50 1.26 7.07 14.24
CA PRO A 50 1.11 5.67 13.91
C PRO A 50 0.75 5.53 12.43
N LEU A 51 1.37 4.54 11.78
CA LEU A 51 1.15 4.20 10.39
C LEU A 51 0.25 2.97 10.30
N LEU A 52 -0.90 3.14 9.66
CA LEU A 52 -1.90 2.10 9.52
C LEU A 52 -2.15 1.82 8.04
N LEU A 53 -2.15 0.54 7.66
CA LEU A 53 -2.50 0.11 6.32
C LEU A 53 -3.76 -0.75 6.35
N SER A 54 -4.73 -0.45 5.50
CA SER A 54 -5.87 -1.31 5.22
C SER A 54 -5.83 -1.79 3.78
N LEU A 55 -6.05 -3.09 3.61
CA LEU A 55 -6.11 -3.78 2.33
C LEU A 55 -7.41 -4.60 2.31
N PHE A 56 -8.21 -4.44 1.26
CA PHE A 56 -9.46 -5.19 1.13
C PHE A 56 -9.87 -5.30 -0.34
N SER A 57 -10.58 -6.39 -0.69
CA SER A 57 -11.29 -6.49 -1.96
C SER A 57 -12.76 -6.12 -1.76
N PRO A 58 -13.32 -5.16 -2.52
CA PRO A 58 -14.73 -4.77 -2.40
C PRO A 58 -15.69 -5.78 -3.08
N ASN A 59 -15.19 -6.95 -3.50
CA ASN A 59 -15.98 -7.91 -4.28
C ASN A 59 -17.11 -8.57 -3.50
N ASN A 60 -17.06 -8.61 -2.17
CA ASN A 60 -18.12 -9.17 -1.33
C ASN A 60 -18.64 -8.11 -0.34
N LYS A 61 -19.95 -8.07 -0.09
CA LYS A 61 -20.55 -7.10 0.86
C LYS A 61 -20.01 -7.29 2.28
N GLU A 62 -19.62 -8.51 2.64
CA GLU A 62 -19.04 -8.88 3.93
C GLU A 62 -17.52 -8.60 4.00
N SER A 63 -16.82 -8.43 2.87
CA SER A 63 -15.39 -8.08 2.79
C SER A 63 -15.12 -6.56 2.85
N ASN A 64 -16.16 -5.75 3.05
CA ASN A 64 -16.03 -4.29 3.19
C ASN A 64 -15.52 -3.84 4.57
N ILE A 65 -15.17 -4.76 5.46
CA ILE A 65 -14.59 -4.42 6.76
C ILE A 65 -13.12 -4.03 6.54
N LYS A 66 -12.83 -2.73 6.66
CA LYS A 66 -11.47 -2.19 6.61
C LYS A 66 -10.72 -2.59 7.87
N ASN A 67 -9.83 -3.58 7.75
CA ASN A 67 -8.91 -3.94 8.82
C ASN A 67 -7.61 -3.15 8.68
N PHE A 68 -7.19 -2.50 9.76
CA PHE A 68 -5.99 -1.68 9.80
C PHE A 68 -4.86 -2.42 10.49
N TYR A 69 -3.72 -2.49 9.81
CA TYR A 69 -2.50 -3.15 10.26
C TYR A 69 -1.44 -2.11 10.55
N ASN A 70 -0.70 -2.29 11.65
CA ASN A 70 0.54 -1.55 11.87
C ASN A 70 1.59 -2.00 10.85
N ILE A 71 2.28 -1.03 10.26
CA ILE A 71 3.33 -1.28 9.28
C ILE A 71 4.65 -0.67 9.75
N SER A 72 5.76 -1.32 9.42
CA SER A 72 7.07 -0.69 9.47
C SER A 72 7.38 -0.02 8.13
N TYR A 73 8.32 0.91 8.15
CA TYR A 73 8.72 1.65 6.97
C TYR A 73 10.23 1.90 6.98
N ASP A 74 10.79 2.03 5.79
CA ASP A 74 12.16 2.49 5.57
C ASP A 74 12.13 3.61 4.53
N VAL A 75 12.69 4.78 4.87
CA VAL A 75 12.80 5.93 3.97
C VAL A 75 14.12 5.83 3.22
N HIS A 76 14.04 5.64 1.90
CA HIS A 76 15.18 5.67 0.99
C HIS A 76 15.28 7.04 0.34
N SER A 77 16.28 7.26 -0.52
CA SER A 77 16.48 8.54 -1.21
C SER A 77 15.24 8.98 -1.98
N ASN A 78 14.70 8.12 -2.85
CA ASN A 78 13.60 8.51 -3.76
C ASN A 78 12.23 7.93 -3.38
N TYR A 79 12.19 6.97 -2.47
CA TYR A 79 10.95 6.29 -2.10
C TYR A 79 10.94 5.86 -0.64
N THR A 80 9.75 5.66 -0.10
CA THR A 80 9.53 5.04 1.20
C THR A 80 8.97 3.65 0.98
N SER A 81 9.65 2.62 1.49
CA SER A 81 9.15 1.24 1.46
C SER A 81 8.36 0.94 2.72
N PHE A 82 7.22 0.31 2.56
CA PHE A 82 6.35 -0.13 3.64
C PHE A 82 6.40 -1.65 3.73
N GLN A 83 6.66 -2.14 4.94
CA GLN A 83 6.62 -3.54 5.26
C GLN A 83 5.42 -3.77 6.17
N ILE A 84 4.47 -4.54 5.65
CA ILE A 84 3.40 -5.05 6.48
C ILE A 84 4.02 -6.16 7.32
N ASN A 85 3.87 -6.07 8.63
CA ASN A 85 4.36 -7.12 9.52
C ASN A 85 3.16 -7.98 9.93
N ASN A 86 3.21 -9.27 9.59
CA ASN A 86 2.21 -10.26 9.98
C ASN A 86 0.80 -9.96 9.46
N LEU A 87 0.65 -9.68 8.16
CA LEU A 87 -0.68 -9.67 7.54
C LEU A 87 -1.15 -11.12 7.36
N ASN A 88 -2.07 -11.52 8.24
CA ASN A 88 -2.78 -12.78 8.15
C ASN A 88 -4.27 -12.44 8.15
N HIS A 89 -4.77 -12.08 6.97
CA HIS A 89 -6.18 -11.74 6.79
C HIS A 89 -6.83 -12.77 5.90
N LYS A 90 -7.70 -13.58 6.51
CA LYS A 90 -8.61 -14.44 5.78
C LYS A 90 -9.89 -13.67 5.50
N GLU A 91 -10.18 -13.34 4.24
CA GLU A 91 -11.57 -13.00 3.86
C GLU A 91 -12.48 -14.24 3.93
N ASN A 92 -11.90 -15.44 4.14
CA ASN A 92 -12.65 -16.68 4.29
C ASN A 92 -13.43 -16.71 5.62
N LEU A 93 -14.68 -16.23 5.56
CA LEU A 93 -15.66 -16.20 6.66
C LEU A 93 -16.12 -17.61 7.11
N PHE A 94 -15.70 -18.69 6.44
CA PHE A 94 -16.21 -20.05 6.70
C PHE A 94 -15.33 -20.92 7.59
N HIS A 95 -14.12 -20.49 7.96
CA HIS A 95 -13.33 -21.18 9.00
C HIS A 95 -13.66 -20.71 10.42
N LYS A 96 -14.95 -20.53 10.72
CA LYS A 96 -15.45 -20.53 12.10
C LYS A 96 -15.76 -21.94 12.62
N ASP A 97 -15.37 -22.99 11.90
CA ASP A 97 -15.35 -24.34 12.46
C ASP A 97 -14.05 -24.59 13.26
N ILE A 98 -14.21 -24.37 14.56
CA ILE A 98 -13.40 -24.86 15.65
C ILE A 98 -13.13 -26.36 15.42
N ASN A 99 -11.86 -26.76 15.27
CA ASN A 99 -11.31 -28.13 15.31
C ASN A 99 -10.74 -28.77 14.03
N THR A 100 -10.17 -28.00 13.10
CA THR A 100 -9.18 -28.57 12.17
C THR A 100 -7.85 -27.81 12.30
N LYS A 101 -6.81 -28.53 12.74
CA LYS A 101 -5.44 -28.00 12.72
C LYS A 101 -5.12 -27.62 11.26
N PRO A 102 -4.74 -26.37 10.97
CA PRO A 102 -4.34 -26.01 9.62
C PRO A 102 -3.01 -26.72 9.31
N SER A 103 -3.05 -27.69 8.42
CA SER A 103 -1.90 -28.43 7.94
C SER A 103 -1.49 -27.95 6.54
N VAL A 104 -1.07 -26.68 6.38
CA VAL A 104 -0.24 -26.23 5.25
C VAL A 104 0.66 -25.07 5.70
N SER A 105 1.94 -25.15 5.31
CA SER A 105 3.12 -24.34 5.65
C SER A 105 2.95 -22.92 6.21
N LEU A 106 3.41 -22.78 7.46
CA LEU A 106 3.55 -21.62 8.34
C LEU A 106 4.57 -20.53 7.89
N ASN A 107 4.76 -20.28 6.58
CA ASN A 107 5.88 -19.45 6.10
C ASN A 107 5.55 -18.24 5.20
N GLN A 108 4.29 -17.81 5.09
CA GLN A 108 3.96 -16.60 4.31
C GLN A 108 3.48 -15.47 5.23
N LYS A 109 4.41 -14.56 5.55
CA LYS A 109 4.25 -13.51 6.56
C LYS A 109 3.29 -12.37 6.16
N ASN A 110 2.83 -12.30 4.91
CA ASN A 110 1.96 -11.24 4.37
C ASN A 110 1.01 -11.75 3.28
N HIS A 111 -0.09 -12.41 3.67
CA HIS A 111 -1.07 -12.96 2.71
C HIS A 111 -2.49 -12.46 2.98
N LEU A 112 -3.20 -12.10 1.91
CA LEU A 112 -4.62 -11.78 1.89
C LEU A 112 -5.36 -12.86 1.10
N ASP A 113 -6.27 -13.58 1.75
CA ASP A 113 -7.13 -14.53 1.03
C ASP A 113 -8.25 -13.77 0.31
N LEU A 114 -8.49 -14.12 -0.95
CA LEU A 114 -9.51 -13.55 -1.83
C LEU A 114 -10.38 -14.68 -2.39
N VAL A 115 -11.66 -14.42 -2.62
CA VAL A 115 -12.54 -15.38 -3.33
C VAL A 115 -12.87 -14.82 -4.71
N LEU A 116 -12.63 -15.63 -5.75
CA LEU A 116 -12.93 -15.28 -7.14
C LEU A 116 -13.78 -16.37 -7.79
N ASN A 117 -14.83 -15.95 -8.48
CA ASN A 117 -15.59 -16.83 -9.37
C ASN A 117 -14.71 -17.30 -10.55
N GLU A 118 -14.97 -18.50 -11.06
CA GLU A 118 -14.28 -19.06 -12.22
C GLU A 118 -14.35 -18.14 -13.45
N ASP A 119 -15.47 -17.45 -13.66
CA ASP A 119 -15.63 -16.51 -14.77
C ASP A 119 -14.94 -15.16 -14.53
N GLN A 120 -14.61 -14.83 -13.27
CA GLN A 120 -13.92 -13.60 -12.95
C GLN A 120 -12.44 -13.70 -13.32
N THR A 121 -12.00 -12.81 -14.20
CA THR A 121 -10.59 -12.74 -14.64
C THR A 121 -9.77 -11.76 -13.81
N THR A 122 -10.44 -10.81 -13.16
CA THR A 122 -9.77 -9.74 -12.42
C THR A 122 -10.53 -9.35 -11.18
N THR A 123 -9.81 -8.94 -10.14
CA THR A 123 -10.36 -8.38 -8.90
C THR A 123 -9.76 -7.03 -8.59
N LYS A 124 -10.51 -6.19 -7.87
CA LYS A 124 -10.01 -4.92 -7.38
C LYS A 124 -9.45 -5.12 -5.97
N LEU A 125 -8.25 -4.61 -5.74
CA LEU A 125 -7.65 -4.46 -4.42
C LEU A 125 -7.65 -2.98 -4.07
N SER A 126 -8.23 -2.61 -2.95
CA SER A 126 -8.15 -1.24 -2.42
C SER A 126 -7.10 -1.20 -1.31
N LEU A 127 -6.24 -0.19 -1.36
CA LEU A 127 -5.18 0.09 -0.39
C LEU A 127 -5.44 1.47 0.21
N ASN A 128 -5.54 1.53 1.54
CA ASN A 128 -5.65 2.77 2.30
C ASN A 128 -4.50 2.83 3.31
N LEU A 129 -3.61 3.79 3.16
CA LEU A 129 -2.53 4.08 4.10
C LEU A 129 -2.90 5.33 4.91
N ILE A 130 -3.00 5.21 6.22
CA ILE A 130 -3.29 6.32 7.15
C ILE A 130 -2.03 6.71 7.88
N ILE A 131 -1.76 8.02 7.90
CA ILE A 131 -0.62 8.64 8.57
C ILE A 131 -1.13 9.84 9.38
N GLY A 132 -1.30 9.65 10.69
CA GLY A 132 -1.95 10.67 11.53
C GLY A 132 -3.39 10.95 11.06
N SER A 133 -3.66 12.18 10.62
CA SER A 133 -4.96 12.60 10.08
C SER A 133 -5.09 12.46 8.56
N GLN A 134 -4.02 12.12 7.85
CA GLN A 134 -3.99 12.03 6.39
C GLN A 134 -4.22 10.58 5.93
N SER A 135 -4.88 10.39 4.79
CA SER A 135 -5.03 9.09 4.15
C SER A 135 -4.56 9.11 2.69
N PHE A 136 -3.93 8.02 2.28
CA PHE A 136 -3.55 7.72 0.91
C PHE A 136 -4.37 6.52 0.42
N ASP A 137 -5.32 6.79 -0.47
CA ASP A 137 -6.25 5.79 -0.99
C ASP A 137 -5.97 5.48 -2.47
N THR A 138 -5.61 4.23 -2.76
CA THR A 138 -5.43 3.76 -4.14
C THR A 138 -6.06 2.40 -4.37
N GLY A 139 -6.19 2.03 -5.64
CA GLY A 139 -6.82 0.77 -6.05
C GLY A 139 -6.12 0.14 -7.24
N PHE A 140 -5.81 -1.14 -7.10
CA PHE A 140 -5.15 -1.97 -8.11
C PHE A 140 -6.12 -2.99 -8.70
N LYS A 141 -5.89 -3.37 -9.95
CA LYS A 141 -6.65 -4.43 -10.62
C LYS A 141 -5.74 -5.65 -10.72
N LEU A 142 -6.03 -6.66 -9.91
CA LEU A 142 -5.32 -7.94 -9.93
C LEU A 142 -5.89 -8.80 -11.05
N ASN A 143 -5.04 -9.51 -11.79
CA ASN A 143 -5.45 -10.38 -12.89
C ASN A 143 -4.98 -11.80 -12.62
N LYS A 144 -5.91 -12.76 -12.59
CA LYS A 144 -5.59 -14.15 -12.27
C LYS A 144 -4.62 -14.82 -13.25
N PHE A 145 -4.63 -14.38 -14.51
CA PHE A 145 -3.71 -14.86 -15.55
C PHE A 145 -2.33 -14.20 -15.49
N LYS A 146 -2.15 -13.20 -14.61
CA LYS A 146 -0.86 -12.58 -14.32
C LYS A 146 -0.55 -12.79 -12.84
N PRO A 147 -0.20 -14.03 -12.43
CA PRO A 147 -0.02 -14.39 -11.04
C PRO A 147 1.15 -13.66 -10.39
N HIS A 148 2.08 -13.10 -11.16
CA HIS A 148 3.12 -12.22 -10.66
C HIS A 148 3.04 -10.90 -11.40
N ALA A 149 2.90 -9.79 -10.66
CA ALA A 149 2.86 -8.47 -11.27
C ALA A 149 3.41 -7.39 -10.34
N SER A 150 3.97 -6.36 -10.96
CA SER A 150 4.31 -5.10 -10.33
C SER A 150 3.48 -4.02 -11.01
N GLN A 151 2.68 -3.29 -10.25
CA GLN A 151 1.84 -2.20 -10.73
C GLN A 151 2.27 -0.89 -10.08
N VAL A 152 2.28 0.20 -10.85
CA VAL A 152 2.54 1.55 -10.35
C VAL A 152 1.32 2.41 -10.61
N LYS A 153 0.83 3.09 -9.58
CA LYS A 153 -0.32 3.97 -9.67
C LYS A 153 -0.20 5.07 -8.62
N ASP A 154 -0.37 6.33 -9.04
CA ASP A 154 -0.36 7.49 -8.13
C ASP A 154 0.91 7.56 -7.26
N GLY A 155 2.08 7.22 -7.82
CA GLY A 155 3.34 7.15 -7.07
C GLY A 155 3.52 5.93 -6.18
N LEU A 156 2.48 5.09 -6.00
CA LEU A 156 2.55 3.83 -5.26
C LEU A 156 2.88 2.67 -6.21
N LYS A 157 3.96 1.96 -5.90
CA LYS A 157 4.34 0.68 -6.50
C LYS A 157 3.91 -0.47 -5.59
N LEU A 158 3.16 -1.41 -6.16
CA LEU A 158 2.74 -2.66 -5.52
C LEU A 158 3.27 -3.85 -6.32
N SER A 159 4.13 -4.66 -5.71
CA SER A 159 4.56 -5.96 -6.25
C SER A 159 3.91 -7.08 -5.46
N TYR A 160 3.27 -8.01 -6.18
CA TYR A 160 2.51 -9.10 -5.57
C TYR A 160 2.64 -10.41 -6.35
N SER A 161 2.32 -11.50 -5.65
CA SER A 161 2.05 -12.80 -6.25
C SER A 161 0.70 -13.33 -5.82
N LEU A 162 -0.11 -13.77 -6.78
CA LEU A 162 -1.40 -14.39 -6.60
C LEU A 162 -1.26 -15.90 -6.80
N GLN A 163 -1.70 -16.67 -5.82
CA GLN A 163 -1.67 -18.14 -5.86
C GLN A 163 -3.10 -18.66 -5.75
N GLU A 164 -3.53 -19.42 -6.75
CA GLU A 164 -4.81 -20.13 -6.70
C GLU A 164 -4.75 -21.24 -5.64
N GLY A 165 -5.81 -21.31 -4.84
CA GLY A 165 -6.04 -22.28 -3.80
C GLY A 165 -7.13 -23.26 -4.18
N GLU A 166 -7.86 -23.75 -3.18
CA GLU A 166 -8.90 -24.75 -3.38
C GLU A 166 -10.23 -24.12 -3.81
N LEU A 167 -11.04 -24.92 -4.50
CA LEU A 167 -12.44 -24.62 -4.77
C LEU A 167 -13.21 -24.54 -3.44
N GLU A 168 -13.94 -23.45 -3.25
CA GLU A 168 -14.82 -23.26 -2.09
C GLU A 168 -16.03 -24.21 -2.16
N PRO A 169 -16.49 -24.72 -1.00
CA PRO A 169 -17.68 -25.54 -0.95
C PRO A 169 -18.92 -24.72 -1.36
N ALA A 170 -19.81 -25.33 -2.14
CA ALA A 170 -21.06 -24.69 -2.56
C ALA A 170 -21.88 -24.23 -1.34
N LYS A 171 -22.32 -22.96 -1.34
CA LYS A 171 -23.11 -22.39 -0.24
C LYS A 171 -24.60 -22.69 -0.44
N GLY A 172 -24.94 -23.98 -0.46
CA GLY A 172 -26.31 -24.49 -0.55
C GLY A 172 -26.68 -25.14 -1.88
N GLY A 173 -27.89 -25.71 -1.95
CA GLY A 173 -28.33 -26.58 -3.07
C GLY A 173 -28.59 -25.88 -4.42
N TYR A 174 -28.42 -24.56 -4.51
CA TYR A 174 -28.64 -23.77 -5.72
C TYR A 174 -27.43 -22.90 -6.10
N ASP A 175 -26.28 -23.11 -5.46
CA ASP A 175 -25.06 -22.36 -5.75
C ASP A 175 -24.29 -23.06 -6.87
N TYR A 176 -24.48 -22.58 -8.10
CA TYR A 176 -23.81 -23.12 -9.30
C TYR A 176 -22.48 -22.40 -9.61
N GLU A 177 -22.13 -21.37 -8.84
CA GLU A 177 -20.93 -20.58 -9.09
C GLU A 177 -19.69 -21.27 -8.48
N LEU A 178 -18.79 -21.69 -9.37
CA LEU A 178 -17.49 -22.24 -8.96
C LEU A 178 -16.60 -21.10 -8.45
N ASN A 179 -16.41 -21.08 -7.13
CA ASN A 179 -15.63 -20.09 -6.41
C ASN A 179 -14.29 -20.69 -6.01
N TYR A 180 -13.18 -20.01 -6.29
CA TYR A 180 -11.85 -20.44 -5.87
C TYR A 180 -11.25 -19.46 -4.88
N ASN A 181 -10.56 -19.99 -3.88
CA ASN A 181 -9.72 -19.19 -3.00
C ASN A 181 -8.44 -18.78 -3.74
N TYR A 182 -7.96 -17.58 -3.50
CA TYR A 182 -6.68 -17.10 -3.97
C TYR A 182 -5.92 -16.44 -2.82
N SER A 183 -4.67 -16.83 -2.63
CA SER A 183 -3.76 -16.18 -1.70
C SER A 183 -3.00 -15.07 -2.42
N LEU A 184 -3.22 -13.82 -2.02
CA LEU A 184 -2.47 -12.66 -2.47
C LEU A 184 -1.31 -12.38 -1.51
N ASN A 185 -0.10 -12.64 -1.98
CA ASN A 185 1.14 -12.40 -1.25
C ASN A 185 1.77 -11.08 -1.64
N PHE A 186 1.99 -10.20 -0.67
CA PHE A 186 2.64 -8.90 -0.87
C PHE A 186 4.15 -9.04 -0.79
N GLN A 187 4.83 -8.60 -1.85
CA GLN A 187 6.30 -8.64 -1.92
C GLN A 187 6.90 -7.27 -1.61
N GLU A 188 6.30 -6.20 -2.16
CA GLU A 188 6.85 -4.85 -2.07
C GLU A 188 5.73 -3.81 -2.14
N ILE A 189 5.75 -2.86 -1.21
CA ILE A 189 4.91 -1.66 -1.24
C ILE A 189 5.85 -0.46 -1.11
N LYS A 190 5.89 0.39 -2.13
CA LYS A 190 6.73 1.59 -2.17
C LYS A 190 5.93 2.79 -2.60
N ILE A 191 6.16 3.94 -1.98
CA ILE A 191 5.57 5.22 -2.41
C ILE A 191 6.72 6.17 -2.72
N ASP A 192 6.64 6.85 -3.86
CA ASP A 192 7.55 7.95 -4.19
C ASP A 192 7.55 9.01 -3.09
N ASN A 193 8.74 9.50 -2.71
CA ASN A 193 8.88 10.40 -1.57
C ASN A 193 8.23 11.77 -1.80
N PHE A 194 8.21 12.29 -3.04
CA PHE A 194 7.52 13.54 -3.34
C PHE A 194 6.02 13.36 -3.21
N GLU A 195 5.49 12.27 -3.74
CA GLU A 195 4.06 11.94 -3.66
C GLU A 195 3.60 11.72 -2.22
N LEU A 196 4.40 11.01 -1.42
CA LEU A 196 4.13 10.81 0.00
C LEU A 196 4.17 12.13 0.79
N LEU A 197 5.20 12.95 0.56
CA LEU A 197 5.32 14.24 1.24
C LEU A 197 4.18 15.17 0.87
N ARG A 198 3.78 15.21 -0.42
CA ARG A 198 2.64 16.00 -0.89
C ARG A 198 1.35 15.65 -0.14
N VAL A 199 1.11 14.36 0.13
CA VAL A 199 -0.08 13.90 0.86
C VAL A 199 -0.02 14.30 2.34
N LEU A 200 1.18 14.35 2.91
CA LEU A 200 1.40 14.72 4.32
C LEU A 200 1.33 16.23 4.56
N GLU A 201 1.81 17.03 3.61
CA GLU A 201 1.84 18.49 3.70
C GLU A 201 0.56 19.16 3.19
N ASN A 202 -0.23 18.50 2.33
CA ASN A 202 -1.53 19.00 1.93
C ASN A 202 -2.59 18.70 3.01
N ASP A 203 -2.90 19.71 3.84
CA ASP A 203 -4.13 19.73 4.62
C ASP A 203 -5.35 19.73 3.68
N GLY A 204 -6.13 18.63 3.64
CA GLY A 204 -7.52 18.71 3.21
C GLY A 204 -7.91 18.05 1.88
N GLY A 205 -7.35 16.90 1.55
CA GLY A 205 -7.95 16.01 0.55
C GLY A 205 -8.78 14.92 1.20
N MET A 206 -9.91 15.23 1.87
CA MET A 206 -10.91 14.20 2.20
C MET A 206 -11.31 13.51 0.89
N ILE A 207 -10.79 12.32 0.61
CA ILE A 207 -11.34 11.45 -0.43
C ILE A 207 -12.58 10.78 0.18
N LEU A 208 -13.67 11.55 0.31
CA LEU A 208 -15.01 10.99 0.41
C LEU A 208 -15.35 10.41 -0.96
N ARG A 209 -15.18 9.09 -1.10
CA ARG A 209 -15.71 8.33 -2.24
C ARG A 209 -16.92 7.54 -1.75
N TYR A 210 -18.08 7.95 -2.27
CA TYR A 210 -19.33 7.17 -2.27
C TYR A 210 -19.16 5.91 -3.11
#